data_AF-A0A7U4M1L1-F1
#
_entry.id   AF-A0A7U4M1L1-F1
#
_cell.length_a   1.000
_cell.length_b   1.000
_cell.length_c   1.000
_cell.angle_alpha   90.00
_cell.angle_beta   90.00
_cell.angle_gamma   90.00
#
_symmetry.space_group_name_H-M   'P 1'
#
loop_
_entity.id
_entity.type
_entity.pdbx_description
1 polymer ?
#
loop_
_entity_poly.entity_id
_entity_poly.type
_entity_poly.pdbx_seq_one_letter_code
_entity_poly.pdbx_strand_id
1 'polypeptide(L)'
;MLKKVKDAALSKGAKIAINAYIKEYGKMLKLNLDSKNKSITLEVLLEGEKEPLAVDVRRYELTEENGRHLLKIYGIHTSRAWINTVGASYLEGKAFEIPEEYAKMLKVIV
;
A
#
# COMPACT_ATOMS: atom_id res chain seq x y z
N MET A 1 -4.17 14.13 17.08
CA MET A 1 -2.72 14.33 16.85
C MET A 1 -1.93 13.02 16.97
N LEU A 2 -2.09 12.23 18.03
CA LEU A 2 -1.41 10.92 18.20
C LEU A 2 -1.56 9.95 17.01
N LYS A 3 -2.76 9.79 16.43
CA LYS A 3 -2.98 8.91 15.26
C LYS A 3 -2.15 9.34 14.04
N LYS A 4 -2.15 10.63 13.69
CA LYS A 4 -1.35 11.17 12.57
C LYS A 4 0.16 10.97 12.76
N VAL A 5 0.66 11.10 14.00
CA VAL A 5 2.08 10.85 14.31
C VAL A 5 2.42 9.36 14.19
N LYS A 6 1.51 8.47 14.64
CA LYS A 6 1.64 7.02 14.41
C LYS A 6 1.63 6.68 12.91
N ASP A 7 0.67 7.22 12.16
CA ASP A 7 0.55 7.03 10.72
C ASP A 7 1.82 7.47 9.99
N ALA A 8 2.43 8.61 10.38
CA ALA A 8 3.68 9.10 9.80
C ALA A 8 4.88 8.19 10.10
N ALA A 9 5.02 7.72 11.34
CA ALA A 9 6.09 6.79 11.73
C ALA A 9 5.95 5.44 10.99
N LEU A 10 4.72 4.93 10.87
CA LEU A 10 4.39 3.71 10.14
C LEU A 10 4.66 3.85 8.66
N SER A 11 4.24 4.97 8.06
CA SER A 11 4.48 5.27 6.65
C SER A 11 5.97 5.28 6.31
N LYS A 12 6.83 5.75 7.23
CA LYS A 12 8.29 5.74 7.03
C LYS A 12 8.87 4.33 6.98
N GLY A 13 8.52 3.46 7.94
CA GLY A 13 9.02 2.08 7.93
C GLY A 13 8.37 1.23 6.82
N ALA A 14 7.08 1.43 6.53
CA ALA A 14 6.39 0.76 5.43
C ALA A 14 7.01 1.16 4.08
N LYS A 15 7.39 2.44 3.92
CA LYS A 15 8.14 2.90 2.75
C LYS A 15 9.49 2.19 2.59
N ILE A 16 10.20 1.88 3.66
CA ILE A 16 11.48 1.15 3.60
C ILE A 16 11.24 -0.30 3.16
N ALA A 17 10.29 -0.99 3.82
CA ALA A 17 9.92 -2.37 3.49
C ALA A 17 9.45 -2.50 2.04
N ILE A 18 8.52 -1.63 1.63
CA ILE A 18 8.00 -1.63 0.26
C ILE A 18 9.11 -1.30 -0.73
N ASN A 19 9.99 -0.33 -0.46
CA ASN A 19 11.15 -0.05 -1.32
C ASN A 19 12.05 -1.27 -1.49
N ALA A 20 12.30 -2.06 -0.44
CA ALA A 20 13.09 -3.27 -0.56
C ALA A 20 12.42 -4.31 -1.48
N TYR A 21 11.09 -4.40 -1.43
CA TYR A 21 10.29 -5.30 -2.26
C TYR A 21 10.20 -4.84 -3.72
N ILE A 22 10.03 -3.53 -3.97
CA ILE A 22 9.84 -2.99 -5.32
C ILE A 22 11.13 -2.57 -6.01
N LYS A 23 12.30 -2.72 -5.38
CA LYS A 23 13.59 -2.17 -5.86
C LYS A 23 13.95 -2.53 -7.29
N GLU A 24 13.50 -3.68 -7.78
CA GLU A 24 13.75 -4.15 -9.15
C GLU A 24 12.77 -3.55 -10.18
N TYR A 25 11.65 -2.99 -9.70
CA TYR A 25 10.59 -2.41 -10.50
C TYR A 25 10.54 -0.88 -10.41
N GLY A 26 11.21 -0.28 -9.42
CA GLY A 26 11.29 1.17 -9.24
C GLY A 26 11.50 1.60 -7.79
N LYS A 27 11.09 2.83 -7.48
CA LYS A 27 11.30 3.49 -6.20
C LYS A 27 10.04 4.16 -5.68
N MET A 28 9.70 3.90 -4.42
CA MET A 28 8.64 4.58 -3.69
C MET A 28 9.08 6.01 -3.35
N LEU A 29 8.38 6.98 -3.93
CA LEU A 29 8.60 8.41 -3.69
C LEU A 29 7.80 8.86 -2.47
N LYS A 30 6.52 8.50 -2.40
CA LYS A 30 5.61 8.87 -1.30
C LYS A 30 4.73 7.69 -0.93
N LEU A 31 4.48 7.56 0.36
CA LEU A 31 3.51 6.63 0.92
C LEU A 31 2.80 7.36 2.06
N ASN A 32 1.48 7.39 2.00
CA ASN A 32 0.64 7.93 3.04
C ASN A 32 -0.47 6.93 3.35
N LEU A 33 -0.48 6.46 4.59
CA LEU A 33 -1.50 5.59 5.12
C LEU A 33 -2.47 6.40 5.98
N ASP A 34 -3.76 6.37 5.63
CA ASP A 34 -4.81 6.92 6.47
C ASP A 34 -5.52 5.77 7.20
N SER A 35 -5.11 5.53 8.44
CA SER A 35 -5.71 4.48 9.28
C SER A 35 -7.14 4.79 9.73
N LYS A 36 -7.53 6.07 9.71
CA LYS A 36 -8.87 6.53 10.10
C LYS A 36 -9.87 6.29 8.97
N ASN A 37 -9.52 6.71 7.76
CA ASN A 37 -10.37 6.55 6.58
C ASN A 37 -10.13 5.21 5.86
N LYS A 38 -9.15 4.42 6.33
CA LYS A 38 -8.73 3.14 5.75
C LYS A 38 -8.37 3.27 4.27
N SER A 39 -7.65 4.33 3.91
CA SER A 39 -7.17 4.58 2.55
C SER A 39 -5.65 4.64 2.49
N ILE A 40 -5.09 4.44 1.29
CA ILE A 40 -3.65 4.52 1.03
C ILE A 40 -3.45 5.37 -0.22
N THR A 41 -2.52 6.31 -0.17
CA THR A 41 -2.01 6.98 -1.36
C THR A 41 -0.51 6.77 -1.47
N LEU A 42 -0.05 6.52 -2.69
CA LEU A 42 1.37 6.29 -2.95
C LEU A 42 1.80 6.84 -4.31
N GLU A 43 3.07 7.19 -4.40
CA GLU A 43 3.72 7.59 -5.66
C GLU A 43 4.96 6.73 -5.84
N VAL A 44 5.06 6.06 -6.98
CA VAL A 44 6.18 5.19 -7.34
C VAL A 44 6.76 5.66 -8.67
N LEU A 45 8.07 5.90 -8.71
CA LEU A 45 8.78 6.05 -9.97
C LEU A 45 9.21 4.66 -10.43
N LEU A 46 8.53 4.14 -11.46
CA LEU A 46 8.83 2.83 -12.03
C LEU A 46 10.06 2.90 -12.93
N GLU A 47 10.83 1.83 -12.99
CA GLU A 47 11.96 1.71 -13.92
C GLU A 47 11.47 1.84 -15.38
N GLY A 48 12.20 2.60 -16.18
CA GLY A 48 11.84 2.90 -17.57
C GLY A 48 10.75 3.96 -17.76
N GLU A 49 10.13 4.44 -16.68
CA GLU A 49 9.11 5.49 -16.73
C GLU A 49 9.69 6.86 -16.40
N LYS A 50 9.28 7.90 -17.14
CA LYS A 50 9.73 9.28 -16.89
C LYS A 50 8.95 9.96 -15.76
N GLU A 51 7.67 9.62 -15.64
CA GLU A 51 6.74 10.25 -14.71
C GLU A 51 6.30 9.25 -13.64
N PRO A 52 6.24 9.67 -12.35
CA PRO A 52 5.76 8.82 -11.28
C PRO A 52 4.33 8.32 -11.53
N LEU A 53 4.11 7.06 -11.19
CA LEU A 53 2.77 6.49 -11.06
C LEU A 53 2.17 6.93 -9.72
N ALA A 54 1.10 7.72 -9.77
CA ALA A 54 0.28 8.01 -8.61
C ALA A 54 -0.76 6.90 -8.46
N VAL A 55 -0.95 6.40 -7.24
CA VAL A 55 -1.92 5.36 -6.90
C VAL A 55 -2.70 5.78 -5.66
N ASP A 56 -4.01 5.62 -5.73
CA ASP A 56 -4.98 5.84 -4.68
C ASP A 56 -5.77 4.55 -4.45
N VAL A 57 -5.72 4.04 -3.22
CA VAL A 57 -6.55 2.94 -2.75
C VAL A 57 -7.57 3.54 -1.80
N ARG A 58 -8.83 3.59 -2.25
CA ARG A 58 -9.91 4.24 -1.51
C ARG A 58 -10.27 3.51 -0.22
N ARG A 59 -10.17 2.19 -0.20
CA ARG A 59 -10.43 1.38 0.99
C ARG A 59 -9.50 0.17 1.07
N TYR A 60 -8.98 -0.11 2.25
CA TYR A 60 -8.33 -1.38 2.56
C TYR A 60 -8.92 -2.04 3.80
N GLU A 61 -8.80 -3.36 3.86
CA GLU A 61 -9.11 -4.18 5.02
C GLU A 61 -7.84 -4.97 5.39
N LEU A 62 -7.56 -5.02 6.69
CA LEU A 62 -6.52 -5.86 7.26
C LEU A 62 -7.21 -6.92 8.12
N THR A 63 -6.99 -8.19 7.81
CA THR A 63 -7.52 -9.31 8.58
C THR A 63 -6.38 -10.20 9.07
N GLU A 64 -6.64 -10.95 10.14
CA GLU A 64 -5.75 -11.99 10.64
C GLU A 64 -6.49 -13.31 10.60
N GLU A 65 -5.95 -14.28 9.86
CA GLU A 65 -6.55 -15.61 9.68
C GLU A 65 -5.47 -16.69 9.88
N ASN A 66 -5.65 -17.54 10.89
CA ASN A 66 -4.71 -18.62 11.21
C ASN A 66 -3.25 -18.14 11.38
N GLY A 67 -3.05 -16.98 12.03
CA GLY A 67 -1.73 -16.38 12.24
C GLY A 67 -1.13 -15.67 11.01
N ARG A 68 -1.86 -15.61 9.89
CA ARG A 68 -1.45 -14.88 8.69
C ARG A 68 -2.17 -13.55 8.59
N HIS A 69 -1.46 -12.52 8.17
CA HIS A 69 -2.01 -11.19 7.98
C HIS A 69 -2.35 -10.97 6.51
N LEU A 70 -3.59 -10.61 6.22
CA LEU A 70 -4.10 -10.41 4.87
C LEU A 70 -4.45 -8.94 4.64
N LEU A 71 -4.00 -8.40 3.51
CA LEU A 71 -4.42 -7.09 2.99
C LEU A 71 -5.42 -7.32 1.87
N LYS A 72 -6.60 -6.70 1.98
CA LYS A 72 -7.58 -6.66 0.89
C LYS A 72 -7.81 -5.21 0.51
N ILE A 73 -7.78 -4.90 -0.78
CA ILE A 73 -7.94 -3.53 -1.29
C ILE A 73 -9.17 -3.39 -2.18
N TYR A 74 -9.77 -2.20 -2.17
CA TYR A 74 -10.96 -1.85 -2.94
C TYR A 74 -10.83 -0.44 -3.51
N GLY A 75 -11.30 -0.26 -4.74
CA GLY A 75 -11.29 1.04 -5.43
C GLY A 75 -9.88 1.55 -5.72
N ILE A 76 -9.05 0.74 -6.37
CA ILE A 76 -7.73 1.17 -6.85
C ILE A 76 -7.86 2.11 -8.04
N HIS A 77 -7.24 3.28 -7.94
CA HIS A 77 -7.18 4.30 -8.99
C HIS A 77 -5.75 4.76 -9.17
N THR A 78 -5.34 4.99 -10.40
CA THR A 78 -3.99 5.40 -10.73
C THR A 78 -3.99 6.48 -11.80
N SER A 79 -2.86 7.18 -11.95
CA SER A 79 -2.68 8.17 -13.00
C SER A 79 -2.64 7.57 -14.41
N ARG A 80 -2.60 6.23 -14.57
CA ARG A 80 -2.52 5.56 -15.87
C ARG A 80 -3.77 4.70 -16.10
N ALA A 81 -4.55 5.06 -17.11
CA ALA A 81 -5.86 4.44 -17.37
C ALA A 81 -5.80 2.91 -17.57
N TRP A 82 -4.77 2.40 -18.25
CA TRP A 82 -4.62 0.96 -18.46
C TRP A 82 -4.37 0.20 -17.16
N ILE A 83 -3.63 0.78 -16.21
CA ILE A 83 -3.36 0.19 -14.90
C ILE A 83 -4.65 0.11 -14.08
N ASN A 84 -5.55 1.09 -14.22
CA ASN A 84 -6.86 1.04 -13.55
C ASN A 84 -7.65 -0.20 -13.99
N THR A 85 -7.62 -0.51 -15.29
CA THR A 85 -8.31 -1.68 -15.86
C THR A 85 -7.73 -2.99 -15.33
N VAL A 86 -6.40 -3.09 -15.28
CA VAL A 86 -5.70 -4.26 -14.71
C VAL A 86 -5.96 -4.36 -13.21
N GLY A 87 -5.86 -3.26 -12.48
CA GLY A 87 -6.08 -3.21 -11.04
C GLY A 87 -7.49 -3.66 -10.65
N ALA A 88 -8.52 -3.18 -11.34
CA ALA A 88 -9.90 -3.63 -11.13
C ALA A 88 -10.07 -5.13 -11.40
N SER A 89 -9.42 -5.66 -12.44
CA SER A 89 -9.56 -7.07 -12.84
C SER A 89 -8.79 -8.04 -11.92
N TYR A 90 -7.63 -7.61 -11.40
CA TYR A 90 -6.69 -8.51 -10.74
C TYR A 90 -6.43 -8.21 -9.28
N LEU A 91 -6.69 -7.01 -8.78
CA LEU A 91 -6.35 -6.59 -7.42
C LEU A 91 -7.57 -6.32 -6.56
N GLU A 92 -8.65 -5.79 -7.14
CA GLU A 92 -9.84 -5.44 -6.40
C GLU A 92 -10.51 -6.66 -5.76
N GLY A 93 -10.73 -6.57 -4.44
CA GLY A 93 -11.37 -7.63 -3.68
C GLY A 93 -10.53 -8.90 -3.50
N LYS A 94 -9.25 -8.92 -3.90
CA LYS A 94 -8.34 -10.03 -3.60
C LYS A 94 -7.59 -9.80 -2.30
N ALA A 95 -7.39 -10.89 -1.56
CA ALA A 95 -6.58 -10.88 -0.36
C ALA A 95 -5.12 -11.19 -0.71
N PHE A 96 -4.21 -10.35 -0.26
CA PHE A 96 -2.77 -10.51 -0.40
C PHE A 96 -2.19 -10.84 0.96
N GLU A 97 -1.46 -11.94 1.05
CA GLU A 97 -0.73 -12.26 2.26
C GLU A 97 0.42 -11.28 2.44
N ILE A 98 0.47 -10.68 3.62
CA ILE A 98 1.52 -9.74 3.98
C ILE A 98 2.62 -10.56 4.65
N PRO A 99 3.86 -10.51 4.12
CA PRO A 99 4.97 -11.23 4.72
C PRO A 99 5.10 -10.90 6.22
N GLU A 100 5.40 -11.93 7.02
CA GLU A 100 5.43 -11.81 8.49
C GLU A 100 6.45 -10.76 8.98
N GLU A 101 7.54 -10.56 8.22
CA GLU A 101 8.52 -9.51 8.46
C GLU A 101 7.87 -8.11 8.56
N TYR A 102 6.79 -7.88 7.79
CA TYR A 102 6.07 -6.61 7.73
C TYR A 102 4.77 -6.61 8.55
N ALA A 103 4.29 -7.78 8.97
CA ALA A 103 3.06 -7.94 9.75
C ALA A 103 3.06 -7.16 11.07
N LYS A 104 4.20 -7.11 11.77
CA LYS A 104 4.34 -6.40 13.06
C LYS A 104 4.05 -4.90 12.94
N MET A 105 4.26 -4.32 11.77
CA MET A 105 3.97 -2.91 11.50
C MET A 105 2.47 -2.65 11.43
N LEU A 106 1.67 -3.65 11.06
CA LEU A 106 0.22 -3.53 10.89
C LEU A 106 -0.55 -3.56 12.20
N LYS A 107 -0.02 -4.23 13.23
CA LYS A 107 -0.63 -4.30 14.58
C LYS A 107 -0.74 -2.92 15.26
N VAL A 108 -0.07 -1.90 14.71
CA VAL A 108 -0.15 -0.51 15.20
C VAL A 108 -1.28 0.28 14.52
N ILE A 109 -1.80 -0.22 13.39
CA ILE A 109 -2.80 0.41 12.51
C ILE A 109 -4.23 -0.09 12.83
N VAL A 110 -4.34 -1.33 13.35
CA VAL A 110 -5.58 -1.94 13.84
C VAL A 110 -5.95 -1.39 15.20
#